data_AF-A0AAD7IJU3-F1
#
_entry.id   AF-A0AAD7IJU3-F1
#
_cell.length_a   1.000
_cell.length_b   1.000
_cell.length_c   1.000
_cell.angle_alpha   90.00
_cell.angle_beta   90.00
_cell.angle_gamma   90.00
#
_symmetry.space_group_name_H-M   'P 1'
#
loop_
_entity.id
_entity.type
_entity.pdbx_description
1 polymer ?
#
loop_
_entity_poly.entity_id
_entity_poly.type
_entity_poly.pdbx_seq_one_letter_code
_entity_poly.pdbx_strand_id
1 'polypeptide(L)'
;HIWLEECAEALATIVVDLERAAAVADGIENRKLKHVVPIRVERNGRGRPRKVVEPVWLADAISDHRKITLQALADGLGIHRNTLRNYLKQYGVYKRYSDLSDQDLDILTKHFKR
;
A
#
# COMPACT_ATOMS: atom_id res chain seq x y z
N HIS A 1 -23.34 -40.04 -21.45
CA HIS A 1 -21.92 -39.76 -21.20
C HIS A 1 -21.41 -38.50 -21.91
N ILE A 2 -21.92 -38.17 -23.11
CA ILE A 2 -21.55 -36.97 -23.91
C ILE A 2 -21.70 -35.64 -23.14
N TRP A 3 -22.80 -35.44 -22.40
CA TRP A 3 -23.03 -34.20 -21.66
C TRP A 3 -21.96 -33.87 -20.61
N LEU A 4 -21.36 -34.90 -20.00
CA LEU A 4 -20.33 -34.73 -18.98
C LEU A 4 -19.00 -34.28 -19.59
N GLU A 5 -18.71 -34.74 -20.80
CA GLU A 5 -17.53 -34.35 -21.58
C GLU A 5 -17.67 -32.91 -22.09
N GLU A 6 -18.85 -32.54 -22.62
CA GLU A 6 -19.14 -31.17 -23.06
C GLU A 6 -19.08 -30.16 -21.90
N CYS A 7 -19.60 -30.52 -20.72
CA CYS A 7 -19.47 -29.68 -19.53
C CYS A 7 -18.01 -29.55 -19.07
N ALA A 8 -17.22 -30.62 -19.15
CA ALA A 8 -15.81 -30.58 -18.78
C ALA A 8 -15.00 -29.68 -19.72
N GLU A 9 -15.24 -29.73 -21.03
CA GLU A 9 -14.60 -28.84 -22.01
C GLU A 9 -14.99 -27.38 -21.82
N ALA A 10 -16.27 -27.10 -21.57
CA ALA A 10 -16.74 -25.74 -21.33
C ALA A 10 -16.12 -25.14 -20.05
N LEU A 11 -16.05 -25.93 -18.97
CA LEU A 11 -15.42 -25.50 -17.72
C LEU A 11 -13.91 -25.30 -17.88
N ALA A 12 -13.21 -26.18 -18.59
CA ALA A 12 -11.78 -26.03 -18.85
C ALA A 12 -11.48 -24.73 -19.61
N THR A 13 -12.31 -24.38 -20.60
CA THR A 13 -12.17 -23.14 -21.36
C THR A 13 -12.33 -21.91 -20.47
N ILE A 14 -13.36 -21.91 -19.60
CA ILE A 14 -13.60 -20.81 -18.66
C ILE A 14 -12.43 -20.64 -17.68
N VAL A 15 -11.87 -21.75 -17.18
CA VAL A 15 -10.71 -21.71 -16.27
C VAL A 15 -9.50 -21.03 -16.95
N VAL A 16 -9.18 -21.42 -18.18
CA VAL A 16 -8.06 -20.84 -18.93
C VAL A 16 -8.27 -19.34 -19.19
N ASP A 17 -9.48 -18.94 -19.54
CA ASP A 17 -9.80 -17.53 -19.78
C ASP A 17 -9.72 -16.69 -18.49
N LEU A 18 -10.16 -17.24 -17.36
CA LEU A 18 -10.06 -16.59 -16.06
C LEU A 18 -8.59 -16.45 -15.61
N GLU A 19 -7.77 -17.49 -15.79
CA GLU A 19 -6.33 -17.42 -15.48
C GLU A 19 -5.63 -16.35 -16.33
N ARG A 20 -5.98 -16.26 -17.62
CA ARG A 20 -5.44 -15.24 -18.51
C ARG A 20 -5.86 -13.85 -18.10
N ALA A 21 -7.14 -13.67 -17.74
CA ALA A 21 -7.66 -12.39 -17.27
C ALA A 21 -7.00 -11.96 -15.96
N ALA A 22 -6.76 -12.89 -15.03
CA ALA A 22 -6.06 -12.64 -13.78
C ALA A 22 -4.61 -12.19 -14.03
N ALA A 23 -3.86 -12.90 -14.89
CA ALA A 23 -2.49 -12.52 -15.23
C ALA A 23 -2.39 -11.14 -15.91
N VAL A 24 -3.37 -10.78 -16.74
CA VAL A 24 -3.46 -9.45 -17.35
C VAL A 24 -3.78 -8.40 -16.29
N ALA A 25 -4.70 -8.67 -15.37
CA ALA A 25 -5.05 -7.76 -14.28
C ALA A 25 -3.83 -7.48 -13.37
N ASP A 26 -3.11 -8.53 -12.96
CA ASP A 26 -1.88 -8.41 -12.18
C ASP A 26 -0.82 -7.58 -12.92
N GLY A 27 -0.65 -7.82 -14.23
CA GLY A 27 0.27 -7.05 -15.07
C GLY A 27 -0.12 -5.57 -15.18
N ILE A 28 -1.41 -5.27 -15.28
CA ILE A 28 -1.94 -3.90 -15.34
C ILE A 28 -1.79 -3.18 -14.01
N GLU A 29 -2.08 -3.86 -12.89
CA GLU A 29 -1.94 -3.31 -11.54
C GLU A 29 -0.48 -2.93 -11.27
N ASN A 30 0.45 -3.82 -11.59
CA ASN A 30 1.89 -3.56 -11.46
C ASN A 30 2.37 -2.43 -12.38
N ARG A 31 1.81 -2.29 -13.60
CA ARG A 31 2.18 -1.22 -14.53
C ARG A 31 1.70 0.18 -14.10
N LYS A 32 0.63 0.27 -13.31
CA LYS A 32 0.13 1.54 -12.77
C LYS A 32 0.94 2.04 -11.57
N LEU A 33 1.81 1.22 -10.99
CA LEU A 33 2.70 1.64 -9.91
C LEU A 33 3.82 2.52 -10.49
N LYS A 34 3.64 3.85 -10.43
CA LYS A 34 4.75 4.78 -10.62
C LYS A 34 5.80 4.50 -9.54
N HIS A 35 6.93 3.93 -9.92
CA HIS A 35 8.07 3.76 -9.02
C HIS A 35 8.72 5.12 -8.78
N VAL A 36 8.14 5.90 -7.86
CA VAL A 36 8.77 7.11 -7.34
C VAL A 36 9.89 6.65 -6.41
N VAL A 37 11.14 6.99 -6.72
CA VAL A 37 12.26 6.76 -5.81
C VAL A 37 12.18 7.85 -4.72
N PRO A 38 11.68 7.55 -3.51
CA PRO A 38 11.28 8.58 -2.56
C PRO A 38 12.46 9.03 -1.67
N ILE A 39 13.66 8.52 -1.95
CA ILE A 39 14.87 8.76 -1.17
C ILE A 39 15.91 9.43 -2.07
N ARG A 40 16.32 10.62 -1.65
CA ARG A 40 17.49 11.30 -2.20
C ARG A 40 18.67 11.09 -1.27
N VAL A 41 19.83 10.77 -1.85
CA VAL A 41 21.08 10.70 -1.09
C VAL A 41 21.79 12.04 -1.19
N GLU A 42 21.91 12.74 -0.07
CA GLU A 42 22.63 14.01 0.03
C GLU A 42 24.05 13.77 0.55
N ARG A 43 25.03 14.31 -0.19
CA ARG A 43 26.45 14.25 0.17
C ARG A 43 26.86 15.57 0.81
N ASN A 44 26.83 15.61 2.15
CA ASN A 44 27.21 16.80 2.91
C ASN A 44 28.66 16.64 3.34
N GLY A 45 29.61 16.88 2.43
CA GLY A 45 31.05 16.84 2.74
C GLY A 45 31.52 15.59 3.49
N ARG A 46 32.51 15.75 4.38
CA ARG A 46 33.13 14.67 5.17
C ARG A 46 32.09 13.86 5.95
N GLY A 47 31.98 12.56 5.65
CA GLY A 47 31.14 11.62 6.41
C GLY A 47 30.28 10.70 5.53
N ARG A 48 29.41 9.91 6.18
CA ARG A 48 28.46 9.02 5.50
C ARG A 48 27.33 9.84 4.87
N PRO A 49 27.02 9.68 3.57
CA PRO A 49 25.92 10.36 2.91
C PRO A 49 24.58 10.14 3.63
N ARG A 50 23.76 11.19 3.72
CA ARG A 50 22.46 11.13 4.39
C ARG A 50 21.38 10.73 3.40
N LYS A 51 20.54 9.77 3.78
CA LYS A 51 19.31 9.43 3.06
C LYS A 51 18.21 10.40 3.49
N VAL A 52 17.81 11.30 2.62
CA VAL A 52 16.72 12.26 2.83
C VAL A 52 15.46 11.74 2.13
N VAL A 53 14.36 11.68 2.86
CA VAL A 53 13.07 11.21 2.33
C VAL A 53 12.26 12.43 1.89
N GLU A 54 11.60 12.35 0.74
CA GLU A 54 10.76 13.44 0.26
C GLU A 54 9.53 13.64 1.18
N PRO A 55 9.26 14.87 1.67
CA PRO A 55 8.22 15.11 2.66
C PRO A 55 6.80 14.89 2.12
N VAL A 56 6.54 15.25 0.86
CA VAL A 56 5.23 15.08 0.21
C VAL A 56 4.90 13.59 0.08
N TRP A 57 5.88 12.81 -0.38
CA TRP A 57 5.74 11.36 -0.47
C TRP A 57 5.54 10.73 0.92
N LEU A 58 6.30 11.20 1.93
CA LEU A 58 6.18 10.67 3.28
C LEU A 58 4.80 10.94 3.88
N ALA A 59 4.20 12.09 3.59
CA ALA A 59 2.85 12.43 4.03
C ALA A 59 1.79 11.51 3.39
N ASP A 60 1.90 11.24 2.09
CA ASP A 60 1.02 10.28 1.41
C ASP A 60 1.21 8.85 1.96
N ALA A 61 2.46 8.43 2.17
CA ALA A 61 2.78 7.08 2.61
C ALA A 61 2.24 6.74 4.01
N ILE A 62 2.13 7.74 4.90
CA ILE A 62 1.59 7.53 6.26
C ILE A 62 0.08 7.79 6.39
N SER A 63 -0.57 8.22 5.31
CA SER A 63 -1.99 8.52 5.30
C SER A 63 -2.84 7.31 5.70
N ASP A 64 -4.02 7.58 6.24
CA ASP A 64 -4.89 6.54 6.80
C ASP A 64 -5.38 5.54 5.74
N HIS A 65 -5.48 5.98 4.48
CA HIS A 65 -5.95 5.14 3.38
C HIS A 65 -4.94 4.05 2.96
N ARG A 66 -3.64 4.26 3.17
CA ARG A 66 -2.58 3.29 2.82
C ARG A 66 -2.47 2.15 3.84
N LYS A 67 -2.88 2.38 5.10
CA LYS A 67 -2.77 1.43 6.22
C LYS A 67 -1.37 0.79 6.40
N ILE A 68 -0.29 1.48 6.00
CA ILE A 68 1.08 0.97 6.12
C ILE A 68 1.58 1.16 7.56
N THR A 69 2.30 0.17 8.09
CA THR A 69 2.96 0.29 9.40
C THR A 69 4.29 1.05 9.26
N LEU A 70 4.68 1.80 10.30
CA LEU A 70 5.97 2.49 10.29
C LEU A 70 7.17 1.54 10.11
N GLN A 71 7.04 0.29 10.56
CA GLN A 71 8.08 -0.71 10.40
C GLN A 71 8.20 -1.14 8.94
N ALA A 72 7.10 -1.52 8.28
CA ALA A 72 7.10 -1.88 6.87
C ALA A 72 7.60 -0.72 5.98
N LEU A 73 7.22 0.51 6.33
CA LEU A 73 7.70 1.70 5.64
C LEU A 73 9.21 1.91 5.81
N ALA A 74 9.74 1.72 7.02
CA ALA A 74 11.16 1.84 7.30
C ALA A 74 11.98 0.77 6.57
N ASP A 75 11.48 -0.47 6.53
CA ASP A 75 12.11 -1.59 5.85
C ASP A 75 12.14 -1.36 4.33
N GLY A 76 11.03 -0.90 3.75
CA GLY A 76 10.95 -0.55 2.32
C GLY A 76 11.87 0.60 1.91
N LEU A 77 12.16 1.53 2.83
CA LEU A 77 13.07 2.64 2.61
C LEU A 77 14.55 2.29 2.95
N GLY A 78 14.79 1.13 3.57
CA GLY A 78 16.11 0.74 4.07
C GLY A 78 16.69 1.76 5.05
N ILE A 79 15.84 2.32 5.91
CA ILE A 79 16.23 3.21 7.01
C ILE A 79 15.73 2.65 8.34
N HIS A 80 16.38 3.01 9.43
CA HIS A 80 15.93 2.58 10.75
C HIS A 80 14.63 3.31 11.14
N ARG A 81 13.72 2.63 11.87
CA ARG A 81 12.42 3.20 12.30
C ARG A 81 12.55 4.53 13.07
N ASN A 82 13.61 4.68 13.87
CA ASN A 82 13.84 5.92 14.63
C ASN A 82 14.23 7.08 13.71
N THR A 83 14.97 6.80 12.64
CA THR A 83 15.29 7.79 11.60
C THR A 83 14.00 8.25 10.91
N LEU A 84 13.13 7.31 10.56
CA LEU A 84 11.81 7.61 10.01
C LEU A 84 10.97 8.48 10.96
N ARG A 85 10.94 8.15 12.26
CA ARG A 85 10.26 8.96 13.29
C ARG A 85 10.83 10.38 13.40
N ASN A 86 12.15 10.54 13.29
CA ASN A 86 12.77 11.86 13.29
C ASN A 86 12.34 12.68 12.08
N TYR A 87 12.27 12.08 10.89
CA TYR A 87 11.76 12.76 9.69
C TYR A 87 10.28 13.14 9.83
N LEU A 88 9.45 12.24 10.34
CA LEU A 88 8.04 12.53 10.63
C LEU A 88 7.88 13.72 11.58
N LYS A 89 8.67 13.75 12.66
CA LYS A 89 8.70 14.88 13.60
C LYS A 89 9.18 16.17 12.93
N GLN A 90 10.26 16.09 12.13
CA GLN A 90 10.85 17.24 11.43
C GLN A 90 9.87 17.85 10.42
N TYR A 91 9.12 17.02 9.71
CA TYR A 91 8.14 17.46 8.72
C TYR A 91 6.75 17.71 9.32
N GLY A 92 6.54 17.48 10.62
CA GLY A 92 5.26 17.66 11.30
C GLY A 92 4.17 16.67 10.86
N VAL A 93 4.56 15.56 10.25
CA VAL A 93 3.65 14.57 9.69
C VAL A 93 3.48 13.43 10.70
N TYR A 94 2.25 13.20 11.14
CA TYR A 94 1.94 12.17 12.14
C TYR A 94 0.80 11.31 11.65
N LYS A 95 0.86 10.01 11.96
CA LYS A 95 -0.29 9.13 11.81
C LYS A 95 -1.32 9.55 12.86
N ARG A 96 -2.45 10.06 12.40
CA ARG A 96 -3.60 10.38 13.26
C ARG A 96 -4.62 9.28 13.09
N TYR A 97 -5.45 9.07 14.09
CA TYR A 97 -6.67 8.32 13.88
C TYR A 97 -7.72 9.29 13.32
N SER A 98 -8.66 8.79 12.53
CA SER A 98 -9.83 9.57 12.16
C SER A 98 -10.53 10.06 13.42
N ASP A 99 -11.00 11.32 13.42
CA ASP A 99 -11.84 11.89 14.47
C ASP A 99 -13.25 11.27 14.37
N LEU A 100 -13.37 9.96 14.56
CA LEU A 100 -14.66 9.30 14.64
C LEU A 100 -15.27 9.61 16.00
N SER A 101 -16.43 10.24 16.01
CA SER A 101 -17.18 10.45 17.24
C SER A 101 -17.83 9.15 17.71
N ASP A 102 -18.18 9.08 18.99
CA ASP A 102 -18.95 7.96 19.53
C ASP A 102 -20.29 7.79 18.80
N GLN A 103 -20.87 8.89 18.31
CA GLN A 103 -22.10 8.88 17.54
C GLN A 103 -21.90 8.23 16.15
N ASP A 104 -20.77 8.45 15.50
CA ASP A 104 -20.42 7.79 14.23
C ASP A 104 -20.23 6.28 14.41
N LEU A 105 -19.61 5.87 15.52
CA LEU A 105 -19.46 4.46 15.88
C LEU A 105 -20.82 3.78 16.13
N ASP A 106 -21.73 4.50 16.80
CA ASP A 106 -23.05 3.98 17.13
C ASP A 106 -23.92 3.79 15.87
N ILE A 107 -23.82 4.71 14.90
CA ILE A 107 -24.44 4.61 13.58
C ILE A 107 -23.89 3.41 12.80
N LEU A 108 -22.57 3.26 12.73
CA LEU A 108 -21.91 2.12 12.06
C LEU A 108 -22.36 0.79 12.65
N THR A 109 -22.42 0.69 13.97
CA THR A 109 -22.78 -0.56 14.66
C THR A 109 -24.25 -0.94 14.41
N LYS A 110 -25.15 0.04 14.34
CA LYS A 110 -26.58 -0.18 14.02
C LYS A 110 -26.79 -0.63 12.58
N HIS A 111 -26.03 -0.09 11.62
CA HIS A 111 -26.14 -0.48 10.21
C HIS A 111 -25.60 -1.88 9.93
N PHE A 112 -24.52 -2.30 10.59
CA PHE A 112 -23.86 -3.60 10.35
C PHE A 112 -24.45 -4.77 11.16
N LYS A 113 -25.34 -4.53 12.13
CA LYS A 113 -26.01 -5.57 12.93
C LYS A 113 -27.35 -6.06 12.35
N ARG A 114 -27.70 -5.68 11.12
CA ARG A 114 -28.89 -6.16 10.41
C ARG A 114 -28.56 -7.37 9.55
#